data_AF-A0A059FS63-F1
#
_entry.id   AF-A0A059FS63-F1
#
_cell.length_a   1.000
_cell.length_b   1.000
_cell.length_c   1.000
_cell.angle_alpha   90.00
_cell.angle_beta   90.00
_cell.angle_gamma   90.00
#
_symmetry.space_group_name_H-M   'P 1'
#
loop_
_entity.id
_entity.type
_entity.pdbx_description
1 polymer ?
#
loop_
_entity_poly.entity_id
_entity_poly.type
_entity_poly.pdbx_seq_one_letter_code
_entity_poly.pdbx_strand_id
1 'polypeptide(L)'
;MMAAGALLAGTAIAECDVDLSAPSQVWFSGESNGYDGLDSTRFETRFSVQLTNKSDGPCRGRLSFQHPTGQAGLELDGNELAYSLSQSNSRTSVLDIETNNTAPANAIPIFLGPNQRASRSFSLSIPPRQLRPSGVYTEAVLVRLFDDETNESVAETTALLAANVRPQASILVYDGPLARGAITSGGSQHRIVDLGNLEEGDEASVNLLVQSNDGFDVIVNSHNAGYLVHDVFGADQRIAYSAFLDRHALHLSGGDIRIAGKGPTAISGSVMNFRVRIGKVGTARAGRYEDLITISVLPD
;
A
#
# COMPACT_ATOMS: atom_id res chain seq x y z
N MET A 1 15.46 -82.25 -21.69
CA MET A 1 15.03 -81.24 -20.69
C MET A 1 15.66 -79.92 -21.08
N MET A 2 14.92 -79.05 -21.79
CA MET A 2 15.34 -77.69 -22.11
C MET A 2 14.89 -76.78 -20.97
N ALA A 3 15.82 -76.07 -20.35
CA ALA A 3 15.54 -75.05 -19.36
C ALA A 3 15.28 -73.71 -20.10
N ALA A 4 14.07 -73.19 -19.97
CA ALA A 4 13.71 -71.86 -20.43
C ALA A 4 14.15 -70.83 -19.36
N GLY A 5 15.13 -70.00 -19.71
CA GLY A 5 15.51 -68.83 -18.91
C GLY A 5 14.48 -67.72 -19.09
N ALA A 6 13.79 -67.35 -18.02
CA ALA A 6 12.92 -66.18 -17.99
C ALA A 6 13.81 -64.93 -17.82
N LEU A 7 13.86 -64.08 -18.85
CA LEU A 7 14.35 -62.71 -18.72
C LEU A 7 13.34 -61.91 -17.90
N LEU A 8 13.77 -61.47 -16.71
CA LEU A 8 13.09 -60.42 -15.95
C LEU A 8 13.31 -59.10 -16.70
N ALA A 9 12.27 -58.63 -17.40
CA ALA A 9 12.23 -57.27 -17.88
C ALA A 9 12.16 -56.34 -16.65
N GLY A 10 13.24 -55.60 -16.39
CA GLY A 10 13.20 -54.50 -15.43
C GLY A 10 12.17 -53.48 -15.93
N THR A 11 11.10 -53.28 -15.16
CA THR A 11 10.23 -52.11 -15.32
C THR A 11 11.10 -50.89 -15.07
N ALA A 12 11.46 -50.18 -16.14
CA ALA A 12 11.95 -48.82 -16.01
C ALA A 12 10.88 -48.04 -15.22
N ILE A 13 11.27 -47.48 -14.09
CA ILE A 13 10.42 -46.55 -13.36
C ILE A 13 10.15 -45.41 -14.34
N ALA A 14 8.88 -45.18 -14.67
CA ALA A 14 8.51 -44.07 -15.53
C ALA A 14 9.02 -42.78 -14.87
N GLU A 15 9.93 -42.08 -15.55
CA GLU A 15 10.47 -40.82 -15.09
C GLU A 15 9.33 -39.82 -14.91
N CYS A 16 9.35 -39.07 -13.80
CA CYS A 16 8.27 -38.15 -13.49
C CYS A 16 8.31 -36.94 -14.45
N ASP A 17 7.38 -36.91 -15.40
CA ASP A 17 7.19 -35.79 -16.34
C ASP A 17 5.96 -34.99 -15.93
N VAL A 18 6.16 -33.75 -15.44
CA VAL A 18 5.09 -32.87 -14.98
C VAL A 18 5.12 -31.55 -15.75
N ASP A 19 3.98 -31.20 -16.32
CA ASP A 19 3.73 -29.84 -16.80
C ASP A 19 3.33 -28.95 -15.64
N LEU A 20 4.09 -27.87 -15.43
CA LEU A 20 3.87 -26.89 -14.38
C LEU A 20 3.52 -25.54 -15.00
N SER A 21 2.31 -25.06 -14.72
CA SER A 21 1.84 -23.75 -15.20
C SER A 21 1.40 -22.88 -14.02
N ALA A 22 1.99 -21.69 -13.94
CA ALA A 22 1.52 -20.60 -13.11
C ALA A 22 0.95 -19.47 -13.99
N PRO A 23 0.13 -18.56 -13.44
CA PRO A 23 -0.20 -17.33 -14.13
C PRO A 23 1.08 -16.57 -14.47
N SER A 24 1.17 -16.06 -15.70
CA SER A 24 2.32 -15.24 -16.12
C SER A 24 2.46 -13.99 -15.26
N GLN A 25 1.34 -13.45 -14.75
CA GLN A 25 1.31 -12.33 -13.84
C GLN A 25 0.20 -12.49 -12.80
N VAL A 26 0.51 -12.13 -11.55
CA VAL A 26 -0.42 -12.09 -10.42
C VAL A 26 -0.46 -10.66 -9.89
N TRP A 27 -1.58 -9.96 -10.15
CA TRP A 27 -1.80 -8.61 -9.67
C TRP A 27 -2.45 -8.60 -8.29
N PHE A 28 -1.78 -7.97 -7.32
CA PHE A 28 -2.41 -7.66 -6.05
C PHE A 28 -3.59 -6.68 -6.24
N SER A 29 -4.74 -7.05 -5.68
CA SER A 29 -5.95 -6.24 -5.69
C SER A 29 -6.43 -5.99 -4.27
N GLY A 30 -6.26 -4.75 -3.80
CA GLY A 30 -6.97 -4.23 -2.62
C GLY A 30 -8.38 -3.73 -2.97
N GLU A 31 -9.02 -3.01 -2.04
CA GLU A 31 -10.37 -2.43 -2.22
C GLU A 31 -10.48 -1.55 -3.48
N SER A 32 -9.38 -0.94 -3.88
CA SER A 32 -9.34 0.06 -4.95
C SER A 32 -8.55 -0.39 -6.19
N ASN A 33 -8.46 -1.70 -6.42
CA ASN A 33 -7.66 -2.32 -7.50
C ASN A 33 -6.17 -1.95 -7.44
N GLY A 34 -5.64 -1.77 -6.24
CA GLY A 34 -4.25 -1.46 -5.96
C GLY A 34 -3.94 -1.61 -4.48
N TYR A 35 -2.71 -1.30 -4.11
CA TYR A 35 -2.29 -1.22 -2.72
C TYR A 35 -2.52 0.19 -2.18
N ASP A 36 -3.14 0.26 -0.99
CA ASP A 36 -3.35 1.50 -0.24
C ASP A 36 -2.49 1.46 1.03
N GLY A 37 -1.47 2.31 1.07
CA GLY A 37 -0.52 2.36 2.20
C GLY A 37 -1.08 3.06 3.44
N LEU A 38 -2.21 3.75 3.33
CA LEU A 38 -2.89 4.44 4.44
C LEU A 38 -4.05 3.60 5.00
N ASP A 39 -4.57 2.66 4.22
CA ASP A 39 -5.56 1.70 4.68
C ASP A 39 -4.97 0.71 5.71
N SER A 40 -5.79 0.38 6.70
CA SER A 40 -5.49 -0.60 7.73
C SER A 40 -6.03 -2.00 7.42
N THR A 41 -6.86 -2.12 6.38
CA THR A 41 -7.49 -3.36 5.96
C THR A 41 -6.48 -4.27 5.27
N ARG A 42 -6.48 -5.55 5.62
CA ARG A 42 -5.67 -6.57 4.95
C ARG A 42 -6.44 -7.14 3.76
N PHE A 43 -5.81 -7.10 2.59
CA PHE A 43 -6.33 -7.75 1.38
C PHE A 43 -5.42 -8.89 0.93
N GLU A 44 -6.01 -9.85 0.24
CA GLU A 44 -5.31 -11.00 -0.32
C GLU A 44 -5.84 -11.28 -1.73
N THR A 45 -4.93 -11.52 -2.67
CA THR A 45 -5.26 -11.95 -4.03
C THR A 45 -5.01 -13.44 -4.16
N ARG A 46 -6.02 -14.18 -4.61
CA ARG A 46 -5.90 -15.62 -4.83
C ARG A 46 -5.51 -15.92 -6.28
N PHE A 47 -4.61 -16.89 -6.44
CA PHE A 47 -4.26 -17.44 -7.75
C PHE A 47 -4.02 -18.95 -7.64
N SER A 48 -3.90 -19.63 -8.76
CA SER A 48 -3.70 -21.09 -8.78
C SER A 48 -2.57 -21.51 -9.70
N VAL A 49 -1.79 -22.48 -9.25
CA VAL A 49 -0.79 -23.19 -10.05
C VAL A 49 -1.39 -24.52 -10.49
N GLN A 50 -1.25 -24.83 -11.78
CA GLN A 50 -1.71 -26.06 -12.40
C GLN A 50 -0.53 -27.02 -12.57
N LEU A 51 -0.76 -28.29 -12.21
CA LEU A 51 0.19 -29.37 -12.38
C LEU A 51 -0.47 -30.50 -13.17
N THR A 52 0.18 -30.99 -14.22
CA THR A 52 -0.29 -32.13 -15.01
C THR A 52 0.81 -33.16 -15.12
N ASN A 53 0.62 -34.33 -14.52
CA ASN A 53 1.50 -35.47 -14.75
C ASN A 53 1.26 -36.01 -16.16
N LYS A 54 2.29 -36.08 -16.99
CA LYS A 54 2.27 -36.60 -18.37
C LYS A 54 2.82 -38.03 -18.47
N SER A 55 3.34 -38.57 -17.38
CA SER A 55 3.88 -39.93 -17.33
C SER A 55 2.79 -40.99 -17.11
N ASP A 56 3.14 -42.24 -17.41
CA ASP A 56 2.33 -43.43 -17.16
C ASP A 56 2.44 -43.92 -15.70
N GLY A 57 3.32 -43.32 -14.90
CA GLY A 57 3.53 -43.62 -13.49
C GLY A 57 2.98 -42.52 -12.56
N PRO A 58 2.86 -42.79 -11.24
CA PRO A 58 2.58 -41.74 -10.28
C PRO A 58 3.81 -40.85 -10.03
N CYS A 59 3.58 -39.56 -9.83
CA CYS A 59 4.58 -38.56 -9.46
C CYS A 59 4.42 -38.13 -8.00
N ARG A 60 5.53 -38.12 -7.26
CA ARG A 60 5.64 -37.59 -5.90
C ARG A 60 6.65 -36.45 -5.91
N GLY A 61 6.28 -35.32 -5.34
CA GLY A 61 7.19 -34.18 -5.33
C GLY A 61 6.78 -33.08 -4.37
N ARG A 62 7.63 -32.06 -4.32
CA ARG A 62 7.50 -30.89 -3.46
C ARG A 62 7.47 -29.63 -4.30
N LEU A 63 6.37 -28.90 -4.25
CA LEU A 63 6.17 -27.62 -4.92
C LEU A 63 6.71 -26.49 -4.04
N SER A 64 7.59 -25.65 -4.58
CA SER A 64 8.23 -24.54 -3.87
C SER A 64 8.15 -23.25 -4.68
N PHE A 65 8.04 -22.13 -3.97
CA PHE A 65 8.21 -20.79 -4.51
C PHE A 65 9.54 -20.26 -4.00
N GLN A 66 10.44 -19.89 -4.90
CA GLN A 66 11.80 -19.48 -4.55
C GLN A 66 12.08 -18.06 -5.02
N HIS A 67 12.74 -17.30 -4.17
CA HIS A 67 13.30 -16.02 -4.57
C HIS A 67 14.63 -16.21 -5.31
N PRO A 68 14.82 -15.61 -6.50
CA PRO A 68 16.06 -15.78 -7.27
C PRO A 68 17.27 -15.09 -6.61
N THR A 69 17.08 -14.00 -5.85
CA THR A 69 18.18 -13.21 -5.26
C THR A 69 18.29 -13.33 -3.73
N GLY A 70 17.35 -14.04 -3.10
CA GLY A 70 17.31 -14.27 -1.67
C GLY A 70 16.81 -13.14 -0.76
N GLN A 71 16.23 -12.07 -1.32
CA GLN A 71 15.48 -11.06 -0.56
C GLN A 71 14.03 -11.01 -1.06
N ALA A 72 13.06 -11.26 -0.19
CA ALA A 72 11.65 -11.24 -0.59
C ALA A 72 11.08 -9.82 -0.51
N GLY A 73 10.66 -9.27 -1.66
CA GLY A 73 9.98 -7.99 -1.70
C GLY A 73 9.65 -7.57 -3.12
N LEU A 74 8.46 -6.99 -3.32
CA LEU A 74 8.12 -6.38 -4.60
C LEU A 74 8.97 -5.11 -4.72
N GLU A 75 9.64 -4.90 -5.85
CA GLU A 75 10.62 -3.81 -6.00
C GLU A 75 10.18 -2.73 -7.01
N LEU A 76 10.54 -1.49 -6.72
CA LEU A 76 10.44 -0.32 -7.60
C LEU A 76 11.58 0.68 -7.29
N ASP A 77 12.50 0.88 -8.21
CA ASP A 77 13.58 1.89 -8.11
C ASP A 77 14.35 1.86 -6.77
N GLY A 78 14.63 0.66 -6.25
CA GLY A 78 15.30 0.46 -4.96
C GLY A 78 14.41 0.59 -3.73
N ASN A 79 13.11 0.81 -3.90
CA ASN A 79 12.09 0.70 -2.86
C ASN A 79 11.49 -0.70 -2.85
N GLU A 80 11.18 -1.19 -1.65
CA GLU A 80 10.65 -2.53 -1.44
C GLU A 80 9.28 -2.48 -0.75
N LEU A 81 8.30 -3.16 -1.33
CA LEU A 81 6.99 -3.41 -0.75
C LEU A 81 6.94 -4.86 -0.28
N ALA A 82 6.93 -5.04 1.04
CA ALA A 82 6.93 -6.36 1.65
C ALA A 82 5.60 -7.08 1.34
N TYR A 83 5.68 -8.39 1.11
CA TYR A 83 4.52 -9.23 0.87
C TYR A 83 4.70 -10.58 1.57
N SER A 84 3.65 -11.39 1.51
CA SER A 84 3.71 -12.79 1.87
C SER A 84 2.91 -13.62 0.87
N LEU A 85 3.43 -14.80 0.59
CA LEU A 85 2.77 -15.80 -0.23
C LEU A 85 2.42 -16.99 0.64
N SER A 86 1.15 -17.36 0.73
CA SER A 86 0.70 -18.50 1.51
C SER A 86 -0.22 -19.41 0.70
N GLN A 87 -0.40 -20.65 1.15
CA GLN A 87 -1.48 -21.49 0.63
C GLN A 87 -2.84 -20.92 1.07
N SER A 88 -3.88 -20.93 0.24
CA SER A 88 -5.13 -20.17 0.52
C SER A 88 -5.87 -20.54 1.82
N ASN A 89 -5.55 -21.69 2.43
CA ASN A 89 -6.09 -22.17 3.70
C ASN A 89 -5.07 -22.17 4.85
N SER A 90 -3.91 -21.54 4.66
CA SER A 90 -2.81 -21.44 5.60
C SER A 90 -2.31 -20.01 5.70
N ARG A 91 -1.79 -19.65 6.87
CA ARG A 91 -1.05 -18.39 7.08
C ARG A 91 0.46 -18.56 6.98
N THR A 92 0.93 -19.79 6.80
CA THR A 92 2.35 -20.09 6.67
C THR A 92 2.84 -19.63 5.30
N SER A 93 3.96 -18.90 5.30
CA SER A 93 4.62 -18.51 4.05
C SER A 93 5.13 -19.75 3.32
N VAL A 94 4.88 -19.80 2.02
CA VAL A 94 5.38 -20.83 1.09
C VAL A 94 6.54 -20.33 0.24
N LEU A 95 6.94 -19.07 0.42
CA LEU A 95 8.08 -18.46 -0.23
C LEU A 95 9.36 -18.82 0.52
N ASP A 96 10.27 -19.49 -0.17
CA ASP A 96 11.64 -19.74 0.24
C ASP A 96 12.56 -18.60 -0.26
N ILE A 97 13.35 -18.07 0.66
CA ILE A 97 14.31 -16.99 0.38
C ILE A 97 15.73 -17.54 0.18
N GLU A 98 15.94 -18.85 0.31
CA GLU A 98 17.23 -19.45 0.01
C GLU A 98 17.39 -19.66 -1.50
N THR A 99 18.43 -19.06 -2.08
CA THR A 99 18.72 -19.21 -3.51
C THR A 99 19.13 -20.64 -3.83
N ASN A 100 18.51 -21.25 -4.85
CA ASN A 100 18.81 -22.62 -5.31
C ASN A 100 18.66 -23.72 -4.24
N ASN A 101 17.77 -23.52 -3.28
CA ASN A 101 17.45 -24.56 -2.31
C ASN A 101 16.74 -25.73 -3.00
N THR A 102 17.30 -26.93 -2.95
CA THR A 102 16.68 -28.14 -3.51
C THR A 102 15.80 -28.88 -2.48
N ALA A 103 15.92 -28.52 -1.20
CA ALA A 103 15.14 -29.07 -0.11
C ALA A 103 14.39 -28.01 0.73
N PRO A 104 13.59 -27.13 0.11
CA PRO A 104 12.86 -26.08 0.81
C PRO A 104 11.96 -26.63 1.92
N ALA A 105 12.14 -26.13 3.15
CA ALA A 105 11.39 -26.58 4.33
C ALA A 105 9.89 -26.26 4.25
N ASN A 106 9.52 -25.25 3.48
CA ASN A 106 8.16 -24.77 3.25
C ASN A 106 7.54 -25.30 1.94
N ALA A 107 8.19 -26.27 1.29
CA ALA A 107 7.66 -26.88 0.08
C ALA A 107 6.40 -27.71 0.37
N ILE A 108 5.48 -27.69 -0.58
CA ILE A 108 4.16 -28.32 -0.45
C ILE A 108 4.21 -29.70 -1.11
N PRO A 109 3.85 -30.77 -0.39
CA PRO A 109 3.83 -32.11 -0.97
C PRO A 109 2.73 -32.22 -2.03
N ILE A 110 3.08 -32.85 -3.13
CA ILE A 110 2.24 -33.12 -4.29
C ILE A 110 2.28 -34.62 -4.58
N PHE A 111 1.09 -35.17 -4.81
CA PHE A 111 0.90 -36.53 -5.32
C PHE A 111 0.00 -36.47 -6.54
N LEU A 112 0.49 -36.95 -7.67
CA LEU A 112 -0.24 -37.04 -8.93
C LEU A 112 -0.20 -38.48 -9.42
N GLY A 113 -1.36 -39.11 -9.62
CA GLY A 113 -1.45 -40.36 -10.36
C GLY A 113 -1.08 -40.17 -11.85
N PRO A 114 -0.96 -41.27 -12.60
CA PRO A 114 -0.71 -41.23 -14.04
C PRO A 114 -1.72 -40.33 -14.75
N ASN A 115 -1.27 -39.45 -15.64
CA ASN A 115 -2.12 -38.53 -16.40
C ASN A 115 -3.02 -37.60 -15.54
N GLN A 116 -2.75 -37.48 -14.23
CA GLN A 116 -3.57 -36.69 -13.32
C GLN A 116 -3.26 -35.19 -13.42
N ARG A 117 -4.31 -34.38 -13.32
CA ARG A 117 -4.22 -32.93 -13.15
C ARG A 117 -4.55 -32.52 -11.72
N ALA A 118 -3.85 -31.53 -11.22
CA ALA A 118 -4.14 -30.88 -9.95
C ALA A 118 -4.02 -29.37 -10.05
N SER A 119 -4.88 -28.68 -9.29
CA SER A 119 -4.80 -27.25 -9.04
C SER A 119 -4.42 -27.01 -7.59
N ARG A 120 -3.51 -26.07 -7.33
CA ARG A 120 -3.14 -25.61 -5.99
C ARG A 120 -3.37 -24.12 -5.88
N SER A 121 -4.10 -23.69 -4.87
CA SER A 121 -4.46 -22.29 -4.66
C SER A 121 -3.58 -21.61 -3.62
N PHE A 122 -3.15 -20.40 -3.96
CA PHE A 122 -2.26 -19.55 -3.20
C PHE A 122 -2.88 -18.19 -2.98
N SER A 123 -2.41 -17.49 -1.96
CA SER A 123 -2.79 -16.13 -1.61
C SER A 123 -1.54 -15.26 -1.57
N LEU A 124 -1.52 -14.21 -2.38
CA LEU A 124 -0.61 -13.07 -2.27
C LEU A 124 -1.23 -12.05 -1.33
N SER A 125 -0.53 -11.69 -0.24
CA SER A 125 -0.98 -10.64 0.67
C SER A 125 0.12 -9.64 0.96
N ILE A 126 -0.24 -8.36 0.98
CA ILE A 126 0.66 -7.26 1.32
C ILE A 126 0.21 -6.72 2.68
N PRO A 127 1.08 -6.71 3.71
CA PRO A 127 0.75 -6.10 4.99
C PRO A 127 0.24 -4.66 4.83
N PRO A 128 -0.80 -4.25 5.56
CA PRO A 128 -1.28 -2.87 5.51
C PRO A 128 -0.24 -1.92 6.10
N ARG A 129 -0.44 -0.61 5.88
CA ARG A 129 0.39 0.48 6.47
C ARG A 129 1.85 0.55 5.98
N GLN A 130 2.13 0.15 4.75
CA GLN A 130 3.43 0.36 4.12
C GLN A 130 3.37 1.58 3.20
N LEU A 131 3.71 2.75 3.74
CA LEU A 131 3.74 3.96 2.90
C LEU A 131 4.98 3.90 1.99
N ARG A 132 4.74 3.61 0.70
CA ARG A 132 5.75 3.44 -0.34
C ARG A 132 5.45 4.32 -1.54
N PRO A 133 6.48 4.87 -2.23
CA PRO A 133 6.29 5.67 -3.44
C PRO A 133 5.31 5.04 -4.41
N SER A 134 4.51 5.84 -5.10
CA SER A 134 3.59 5.27 -6.09
C SER A 134 4.33 4.64 -7.26
N GLY A 135 3.65 3.71 -7.92
CA GLY A 135 4.16 2.98 -9.07
C GLY A 135 3.88 1.49 -8.97
N VAL A 136 4.43 0.77 -9.95
CA VAL A 136 4.22 -0.67 -10.08
C VAL A 136 5.42 -1.39 -9.48
N TYR A 137 5.19 -2.05 -8.35
CA TYR A 137 6.19 -2.91 -7.71
C TYR A 137 6.06 -4.31 -8.28
N THR A 138 7.18 -4.93 -8.61
CA THR A 138 7.17 -6.27 -9.22
C THR A 138 8.25 -7.18 -8.65
N GLU A 139 8.01 -8.49 -8.75
CA GLU A 139 8.98 -9.52 -8.39
C GLU A 139 8.74 -10.78 -9.19
N ALA A 140 9.81 -11.37 -9.71
CA ALA A 140 9.75 -12.66 -10.38
C ALA A 140 10.03 -13.76 -9.36
N VAL A 141 9.03 -14.59 -9.09
CA VAL A 141 9.16 -15.75 -8.20
C VAL A 141 9.27 -17.02 -9.04
N LEU A 142 10.24 -17.86 -8.71
CA LEU A 142 10.46 -19.13 -9.38
C LEU A 142 9.61 -20.21 -8.73
N VAL A 143 8.75 -20.84 -9.50
CA VAL A 143 7.91 -21.95 -9.05
C VAL A 143 8.56 -23.24 -9.52
N ARG A 144 9.02 -24.06 -8.58
CA ARG A 144 9.70 -25.32 -8.87
C ARG A 144 8.97 -26.50 -8.28
N LEU A 145 8.88 -27.57 -9.05
CA LEU A 145 8.54 -28.89 -8.54
C LEU A 145 9.83 -29.71 -8.44
N PHE A 146 10.10 -30.21 -7.24
CA PHE A 146 11.20 -31.13 -6.99
C PHE A 146 10.65 -32.55 -6.86
N ASP A 147 11.38 -33.54 -7.38
CA ASP A 147 11.12 -34.94 -7.09
C ASP A 147 11.46 -35.26 -5.64
N ASP A 148 10.61 -36.06 -4.97
CA ASP A 148 10.78 -36.38 -3.55
C ASP A 148 11.95 -37.33 -3.26
N GLU A 149 12.36 -38.14 -4.23
CA GLU A 149 13.43 -39.14 -4.07
C GLU A 149 14.80 -38.53 -4.45
N THR A 150 14.87 -37.82 -5.57
CA THR A 150 16.14 -37.28 -6.09
C THR A 150 16.43 -35.86 -5.62
N ASN A 151 15.40 -35.09 -5.19
CA ASN A 151 15.47 -33.64 -4.97
C ASN A 151 15.88 -32.83 -6.22
N GLU A 152 15.80 -33.44 -7.40
CA GLU A 152 16.03 -32.74 -8.66
C GLU A 152 14.77 -32.00 -9.10
N SER A 153 14.93 -30.87 -9.77
CA SER A 153 13.79 -30.14 -10.32
C SER A 153 13.28 -30.86 -11.57
N VAL A 154 12.03 -31.30 -11.53
CA VAL A 154 11.36 -31.99 -12.65
C VAL A 154 10.54 -31.02 -13.51
N ALA A 155 10.17 -29.87 -12.96
CA ALA A 155 9.49 -28.81 -13.68
C ALA A 155 9.73 -27.46 -13.01
N GLU A 156 9.87 -26.41 -13.81
CA GLU A 156 9.96 -25.03 -13.32
C GLU A 156 9.22 -24.05 -14.21
N THR A 157 8.72 -22.97 -13.60
CA THR A 157 8.09 -21.85 -14.29
C THR A 157 8.27 -20.58 -13.48
N THR A 158 8.02 -19.42 -14.06
CA THR A 158 8.14 -18.11 -13.38
C THR A 158 6.78 -17.46 -13.27
N ALA A 159 6.46 -16.95 -12.09
CA ALA A 159 5.29 -16.10 -11.85
C ALA A 159 5.75 -14.67 -11.53
N LEU A 160 5.25 -13.68 -12.27
CA LEU A 160 5.48 -12.28 -11.97
C LEU A 160 4.44 -11.78 -10.96
N LEU A 161 4.84 -11.51 -9.74
CA LEU A 161 4.01 -10.83 -8.75
C LEU A 161 4.06 -9.33 -9.01
N ALA A 162 2.92 -8.65 -8.94
CA ALA A 162 2.84 -7.21 -9.18
C ALA A 162 1.84 -6.53 -8.25
N ALA A 163 2.15 -5.32 -7.81
CA ALA A 163 1.24 -4.46 -7.07
C ALA A 163 1.32 -3.02 -7.58
N ASN A 164 0.16 -2.41 -7.83
CA ASN A 164 0.08 -0.99 -8.15
C ASN A 164 -0.13 -0.19 -6.86
N VAL A 165 0.88 0.56 -6.44
CA VAL A 165 0.77 1.53 -5.35
C VAL A 165 0.33 2.86 -5.96
N ARG A 166 -0.82 3.37 -5.56
CA ARG A 166 -1.37 4.60 -6.15
C ARG A 166 -0.83 5.84 -5.42
N PRO A 167 -0.77 7.01 -6.06
CA PRO A 167 -0.54 8.27 -5.36
C PRO A 167 -1.65 8.52 -4.34
N GLN A 168 -1.27 8.82 -3.10
CA GLN A 168 -2.16 8.91 -1.96
C GLN A 168 -1.76 10.04 -1.04
N ALA A 169 -2.78 10.73 -0.51
CA ALA A 169 -2.61 11.69 0.55
C ALA A 169 -3.80 11.68 1.51
N SER A 170 -3.54 11.95 2.79
CA SER A 170 -4.54 12.20 3.82
C SER A 170 -4.14 13.44 4.63
N ILE A 171 -5.15 14.11 5.18
CA ILE A 171 -4.98 15.25 6.09
C ILE A 171 -5.91 15.12 7.29
N LEU A 172 -5.38 15.42 8.46
CA LEU A 172 -6.13 15.52 9.71
C LEU A 172 -5.79 16.85 10.41
N VAL A 173 -6.78 17.47 11.03
CA VAL A 173 -6.66 18.75 11.74
C VAL A 173 -6.75 18.54 13.25
N TYR A 174 -5.85 19.16 14.00
CA TYR A 174 -5.70 19.07 15.46
C TYR A 174 -5.58 20.44 16.12
N ASP A 175 -6.09 20.52 17.35
CA ASP A 175 -5.96 21.68 18.21
C ASP A 175 -4.68 21.58 19.06
N GLY A 176 -3.98 22.70 19.25
CA GLY A 176 -2.79 22.75 20.11
C GLY A 176 -1.56 22.04 19.53
N PRO A 177 -0.41 22.08 20.23
CA PRO A 177 0.87 21.60 19.71
C PRO A 177 0.87 20.08 19.52
N LEU A 178 1.11 19.62 18.30
CA LEU A 178 1.43 18.22 18.03
C LEU A 178 2.94 18.02 18.13
N ALA A 179 3.36 17.06 18.96
CA ALA A 179 4.74 16.58 18.90
C ALA A 179 4.99 15.92 17.55
N ARG A 180 6.17 16.17 16.95
CA ARG A 180 6.60 15.45 15.74
C ARG A 180 6.61 13.94 16.03
N GLY A 181 5.94 13.15 15.20
CA GLY A 181 5.86 11.69 15.35
C GLY A 181 4.76 11.19 16.29
N ALA A 182 3.87 12.06 16.76
CA ALA A 182 2.73 11.65 17.57
C ALA A 182 1.70 10.89 16.70
N ILE A 183 1.62 9.56 16.86
CA ILE A 183 0.53 8.75 16.32
C ILE A 183 -0.65 8.93 17.29
N THR A 184 -1.42 10.01 17.15
CA THR A 184 -2.46 10.36 18.12
C THR A 184 -3.86 10.26 17.51
N SER A 185 -4.68 9.47 18.19
CA SER A 185 -6.14 9.56 18.11
C SER A 185 -6.61 10.98 18.43
N GLY A 186 -7.58 11.51 17.69
CA GLY A 186 -8.20 12.81 17.98
C GLY A 186 -8.14 13.85 16.85
N GLY A 187 -7.51 13.54 15.71
CA GLY A 187 -7.61 14.37 14.51
C GLY A 187 -9.01 14.31 13.88
N SER A 188 -9.38 15.33 13.12
CA SER A 188 -10.63 15.35 12.33
C SER A 188 -10.41 15.98 10.98
N GLN A 189 -11.25 15.63 10.00
CA GLN A 189 -11.32 16.33 8.71
C GLN A 189 -12.03 17.69 8.82
N HIS A 190 -12.74 17.93 9.92
CA HIS A 190 -13.44 19.18 10.21
C HIS A 190 -13.13 19.67 11.63
N ARG A 191 -12.77 20.95 11.75
CA ARG A 191 -12.52 21.63 13.04
C ARG A 191 -13.06 23.06 12.99
N ILE A 192 -13.57 23.53 14.13
CA ILE A 192 -14.01 24.90 14.34
C ILE A 192 -12.95 25.56 15.21
N VAL A 193 -12.40 26.68 14.73
CA VAL A 193 -11.47 27.51 15.50
C VAL A 193 -12.25 28.68 16.07
N ASP A 194 -12.48 28.66 17.37
CA ASP A 194 -13.13 29.75 18.08
C ASP A 194 -12.07 30.76 18.54
N LEU A 195 -12.22 32.00 18.09
CA LEU A 195 -11.37 33.13 18.45
C LEU A 195 -11.90 33.90 19.67
N GLY A 196 -13.09 33.55 20.17
CA GLY A 196 -13.75 34.26 21.25
C GLY A 196 -14.14 35.68 20.85
N ASN A 197 -13.90 36.64 21.75
CA ASN A 197 -14.09 38.06 21.44
C ASN A 197 -12.93 38.56 20.60
N LEU A 198 -13.22 39.06 19.40
CA LEU A 198 -12.20 39.48 18.46
C LEU A 198 -11.50 40.77 18.90
N GLU A 199 -10.20 40.70 19.11
CA GLU A 199 -9.30 41.85 19.26
C GLU A 199 -8.33 41.95 18.06
N GLU A 200 -7.87 43.17 17.77
CA GLU A 200 -6.88 43.36 16.71
C GLU A 200 -5.56 42.70 17.08
N GLY A 201 -5.07 41.82 16.21
CA GLY A 201 -3.84 41.07 16.41
C GLY A 201 -4.02 39.70 17.07
N ASP A 202 -5.24 39.31 17.46
CA ASP A 202 -5.50 37.97 17.99
C ASP A 202 -5.09 36.89 17.01
N GLU A 203 -4.50 35.81 17.53
CA GLU A 203 -4.04 34.68 16.74
C GLU A 203 -4.70 33.38 17.21
N ALA A 204 -5.06 32.54 16.25
CA ALA A 204 -5.38 31.16 16.50
C ALA A 204 -4.64 30.26 15.52
N SER A 205 -4.32 29.05 15.95
CA SER A 205 -3.63 28.09 15.10
C SER A 205 -4.13 26.68 15.31
N VAL A 206 -4.12 25.91 14.23
CA VAL A 206 -4.34 24.46 14.22
C VAL A 206 -3.13 23.79 13.57
N ASN A 207 -2.94 22.53 13.89
CA ASN A 207 -1.93 21.71 13.23
C ASN A 207 -2.58 20.77 12.23
N LEU A 208 -1.99 20.70 11.04
CA LEU A 208 -2.36 19.82 9.95
C LEU A 208 -1.37 18.66 9.93
N LEU A 209 -1.85 17.45 10.17
CA LEU A 209 -1.08 16.24 10.00
C LEU A 209 -1.35 15.70 8.59
N VAL A 210 -0.34 15.69 7.73
CA VAL A 210 -0.44 15.20 6.37
C VAL A 210 0.37 13.93 6.21
N GLN A 211 -0.24 12.90 5.62
CA GLN A 211 0.46 11.70 5.18
C GLN A 211 0.34 11.62 3.67
N SER A 212 1.44 11.44 2.97
CA SER A 212 1.47 11.16 1.54
C SER A 212 2.64 10.23 1.21
N ASN A 213 2.43 9.38 0.22
CA ASN A 213 3.45 8.47 -0.29
C ASN A 213 4.28 9.05 -1.44
N ASP A 214 3.87 10.18 -1.99
CA ASP A 214 4.59 10.91 -3.04
C ASP A 214 4.81 12.37 -2.63
N GLY A 215 5.39 13.15 -3.55
CA GLY A 215 5.30 14.60 -3.47
C GLY A 215 3.84 15.05 -3.39
N PHE A 216 3.58 16.17 -2.72
CA PHE A 216 2.24 16.71 -2.61
C PHE A 216 2.22 18.22 -2.52
N ASP A 217 1.09 18.77 -2.93
CA ASP A 217 0.76 20.17 -2.84
C ASP A 217 -0.39 20.41 -1.87
N VAL A 218 -0.32 21.53 -1.16
CA VAL A 218 -1.37 21.97 -0.24
C VAL A 218 -2.14 23.11 -0.89
N ILE A 219 -3.45 22.95 -1.00
CA ILE A 219 -4.35 23.98 -1.51
C ILE A 219 -5.14 24.54 -0.35
N VAL A 220 -5.16 25.87 -0.21
CA VAL A 220 -5.94 26.58 0.80
C VAL A 220 -6.91 27.54 0.11
N ASN A 221 -8.17 27.47 0.49
CA ASN A 221 -9.23 28.35 0.01
C ASN A 221 -10.00 28.94 1.20
N SER A 222 -10.31 30.23 1.13
CA SER A 222 -11.23 30.91 2.05
C SER A 222 -12.51 31.22 1.30
N HIS A 223 -13.65 30.80 1.86
CA HIS A 223 -14.96 31.08 1.28
C HIS A 223 -15.21 32.59 1.17
N ASN A 224 -14.77 33.35 2.17
CA ASN A 224 -14.93 34.80 2.24
C ASN A 224 -13.64 35.57 1.89
N ALA A 225 -12.73 34.98 1.11
CA ALA A 225 -11.56 35.66 0.55
C ALA A 225 -10.65 36.37 1.59
N GLY A 226 -10.49 35.80 2.79
CA GLY A 226 -9.69 36.36 3.89
C GLY A 226 -10.44 37.31 4.81
N TYR A 227 -11.77 37.19 4.89
CA TYR A 227 -12.62 37.99 5.77
C TYR A 227 -13.51 37.12 6.65
N LEU A 228 -13.57 37.42 7.94
CA LEU A 228 -14.67 36.96 8.77
C LEU A 228 -15.88 37.85 8.45
N VAL A 229 -17.02 37.23 8.11
CA VAL A 229 -18.23 37.92 7.66
C VAL A 229 -19.33 37.79 8.69
N HIS A 230 -20.04 38.88 8.98
CA HIS A 230 -21.12 38.89 9.96
C HIS A 230 -22.29 38.04 9.48
N ASP A 231 -22.80 37.16 10.35
CA ASP A 231 -23.91 36.25 10.05
C ASP A 231 -25.22 36.94 9.59
N VAL A 232 -25.57 38.09 10.16
CA VAL A 232 -26.80 38.86 9.85
C VAL A 232 -26.58 39.90 8.75
N PHE A 233 -25.47 40.62 8.77
CA PHE A 233 -25.24 41.76 7.86
C PHE A 233 -24.38 41.41 6.63
N GLY A 234 -23.85 40.19 6.56
CA GLY A 234 -23.08 39.71 5.41
C GLY A 234 -21.85 40.57 5.12
N ALA A 235 -21.49 40.66 3.84
CA ALA A 235 -20.25 41.30 3.38
C ALA A 235 -20.11 42.79 3.74
N ASP A 236 -21.21 43.48 4.08
CA ASP A 236 -21.22 44.88 4.53
C ASP A 236 -20.59 45.04 5.93
N GLN A 237 -20.50 43.95 6.71
CA GLN A 237 -19.84 43.89 8.00
C GLN A 237 -18.83 42.75 7.97
N ARG A 238 -17.56 43.09 7.75
CA ARG A 238 -16.48 42.13 7.61
C ARG A 238 -15.22 42.58 8.33
N ILE A 239 -14.49 41.61 8.87
CA ILE A 239 -13.22 41.81 9.58
C ILE A 239 -12.15 41.06 8.79
N ALA A 240 -11.15 41.78 8.30
CA ALA A 240 -10.04 41.17 7.57
C ALA A 240 -9.17 40.35 8.52
N TYR A 241 -8.63 39.23 8.03
CA TYR A 241 -7.59 38.49 8.73
C TYR A 241 -6.47 38.10 7.76
N SER A 242 -5.32 37.75 8.33
CA SER A 242 -4.19 37.18 7.59
C SER A 242 -4.05 35.71 7.95
N ALA A 243 -3.72 34.87 6.98
CA ALA A 243 -3.48 33.45 7.20
C ALA A 243 -2.04 33.07 6.84
N PHE A 244 -1.54 32.06 7.52
CA PHE A 244 -0.19 31.54 7.37
C PHE A 244 -0.23 30.02 7.37
N LEU A 245 0.52 29.39 6.47
CA LEU A 245 0.89 27.97 6.57
C LEU A 245 2.39 27.87 6.84
N ASP A 246 2.74 27.31 7.99
CA ASP A 246 4.07 27.37 8.58
C ASP A 246 4.56 28.83 8.66
N ARG A 247 5.50 29.22 7.79
CA ARG A 247 6.04 30.58 7.68
C ARG A 247 5.57 31.32 6.42
N HIS A 248 4.74 30.70 5.59
CA HIS A 248 4.28 31.26 4.33
C HIS A 248 2.99 32.05 4.56
N ALA A 249 3.01 33.34 4.26
CA ALA A 249 1.81 34.17 4.23
C ALA A 249 0.92 33.78 3.06
N LEU A 250 -0.38 33.65 3.32
CA LEU A 250 -1.38 33.22 2.35
C LEU A 250 -2.18 34.43 1.86
N HIS A 251 -2.22 34.62 0.54
CA HIS A 251 -3.00 35.69 -0.08
C HIS A 251 -4.40 35.20 -0.49
N LEU A 252 -5.34 35.20 0.46
CA LEU A 252 -6.66 34.55 0.33
C LEU A 252 -7.64 35.26 -0.61
N SER A 253 -7.32 36.46 -1.11
CA SER A 253 -8.22 37.22 -1.97
C SER A 253 -8.29 36.75 -3.43
N GLY A 254 -7.41 35.82 -3.85
CA GLY A 254 -7.29 35.37 -5.23
C GLY A 254 -7.95 34.03 -5.56
N GLY A 255 -8.64 33.39 -4.60
CA GLY A 255 -9.13 32.01 -4.72
C GLY A 255 -8.13 30.99 -4.17
N ASP A 256 -8.01 29.85 -4.83
CA ASP A 256 -7.18 28.73 -4.37
C ASP A 256 -5.70 29.10 -4.35
N ILE A 257 -5.10 29.02 -3.16
CA ILE A 257 -3.66 29.20 -2.98
C ILE A 257 -3.03 27.82 -2.97
N ARG A 258 -2.19 27.55 -3.98
CA ARG A 258 -1.39 26.33 -4.04
C ARG A 258 0.00 26.58 -3.45
N ILE A 259 0.37 25.77 -2.47
CA ILE A 259 1.69 25.75 -1.86
C ILE A 259 2.35 24.48 -2.36
N ALA A 260 3.28 24.66 -3.29
CA ALA A 260 3.94 23.56 -3.95
C ALA A 260 4.99 22.88 -3.05
N GLY A 261 5.22 21.59 -3.27
CA GLY A 261 6.53 20.99 -3.06
C GLY A 261 6.83 20.57 -1.64
N LYS A 262 6.05 19.63 -1.11
CA LYS A 262 6.53 18.77 -0.02
C LYS A 262 6.77 17.37 -0.58
N GLY A 263 7.89 16.75 -0.22
CA GLY A 263 8.18 15.37 -0.61
C GLY A 263 7.31 14.36 0.15
N PRO A 264 7.48 13.06 -0.12
CA PRO A 264 6.76 12.01 0.59
C PRO A 264 7.01 12.09 2.10
N THR A 265 6.02 11.62 2.85
CA THR A 265 6.07 11.61 4.31
C THR A 265 6.33 10.21 4.84
N ALA A 266 6.82 10.10 6.07
CA ALA A 266 6.75 8.84 6.79
C ALA A 266 5.29 8.49 7.14
N ILE A 267 5.01 7.24 7.51
CA ILE A 267 3.67 6.83 7.99
C ILE A 267 3.21 7.63 9.22
N SER A 268 4.11 8.22 9.99
CA SER A 268 3.77 9.14 11.09
C SER A 268 3.25 10.51 10.61
N GLY A 269 3.30 10.78 9.30
CA GLY A 269 2.94 12.05 8.69
C GLY A 269 3.96 13.16 8.93
N SER A 270 3.66 14.31 8.33
CA SER A 270 4.33 15.59 8.50
C SER A 270 3.36 16.60 9.09
N VAL A 271 3.79 17.36 10.09
CA VAL A 271 2.97 18.37 10.75
C VAL A 271 3.24 19.73 10.12
N MET A 272 2.17 20.44 9.77
CA MET A 272 2.21 21.83 9.30
C MET A 272 1.34 22.70 10.21
N ASN A 273 1.78 23.91 10.51
CA ASN A 273 1.03 24.82 11.36
C ASN A 273 0.20 25.79 10.51
N PHE A 274 -1.12 25.74 10.62
CA PHE A 274 -1.99 26.74 10.00
C PHE A 274 -2.38 27.77 11.07
N ARG A 275 -2.10 29.04 10.81
CA ARG A 275 -2.39 30.14 11.74
C ARG A 275 -3.18 31.23 11.05
N VAL A 276 -4.14 31.78 11.75
CA VAL A 276 -4.83 33.02 11.37
C VAL A 276 -4.50 34.11 12.38
N ARG A 277 -4.44 35.36 11.90
CA ARG A 277 -4.28 36.55 12.73
C ARG A 277 -5.30 37.60 12.34
N ILE A 278 -6.06 38.07 13.30
CA ILE A 278 -7.13 39.06 13.14
C ILE A 278 -6.54 40.43 12.85
N GLY A 279 -7.06 41.08 11.81
CA GLY A 279 -6.70 42.45 11.47
C GLY A 279 -7.45 43.46 12.33
N LYS A 280 -7.60 44.67 11.82
CA LYS A 280 -8.30 45.74 12.53
C LYS A 280 -9.79 45.42 12.67
N VAL A 281 -10.27 45.33 13.91
CA VAL A 281 -11.70 45.14 14.24
C VAL A 281 -12.46 46.47 14.14
N GLY A 282 -11.88 47.56 14.64
CA GLY A 282 -12.39 48.92 14.45
C GLY A 282 -13.83 49.13 14.92
N THR A 283 -14.69 49.60 14.01
CA THR A 283 -16.12 49.87 14.27
C THR A 283 -17.03 48.72 13.83
N ALA A 284 -16.50 47.50 13.72
CA ALA A 284 -17.30 46.32 13.41
C ALA A 284 -18.46 46.18 14.41
N ARG A 285 -19.65 45.86 13.90
CA ARG A 285 -20.83 45.67 14.75
C ARG A 285 -20.65 44.46 15.66
N ALA A 286 -21.23 44.52 16.86
CA ALA A 286 -21.31 43.36 17.73
C ALA A 286 -22.17 42.26 17.10
N GLY A 287 -21.68 41.02 17.14
CA GLY A 287 -22.34 39.87 16.53
C GLY A 287 -21.34 38.75 16.25
N ARG A 288 -21.81 37.70 15.57
CA ARG A 288 -20.97 36.56 15.17
C ARG A 288 -20.42 36.79 13.76
N TYR A 289 -19.13 36.57 13.61
CA TYR A 289 -18.44 36.60 12.34
C TYR A 289 -17.82 35.25 12.05
N GLU A 290 -17.89 34.80 10.80
CA GLU A 290 -17.36 33.50 10.42
C GLU A 290 -16.78 33.48 9.01
N ASP A 291 -15.92 32.50 8.77
CA ASP A 291 -15.39 32.12 7.47
C ASP A 291 -15.17 30.60 7.46
N LEU A 292 -15.22 30.01 6.26
CA LEU A 292 -14.91 28.61 6.04
C LEU A 292 -13.60 28.51 5.25
N ILE A 293 -12.59 27.91 5.88
CA ILE A 293 -11.34 27.57 5.23
C ILE A 293 -11.38 26.11 4.79
N THR A 294 -11.20 25.87 3.49
CA THR A 294 -10.98 24.53 2.95
C THR A 294 -9.50 24.32 2.70
N ILE A 295 -8.96 23.21 3.21
CA ILE A 295 -7.59 22.80 2.97
C ILE A 295 -7.60 21.43 2.30
N SER A 296 -6.95 21.33 1.16
CA SER A 296 -6.83 20.09 0.39
C SER A 296 -5.36 19.72 0.23
N VAL A 297 -5.10 18.42 0.19
CA VAL A 297 -3.77 17.87 -0.12
C VAL A 297 -3.92 17.03 -1.37
N LEU A 298 -3.11 17.32 -2.38
CA LEU A 298 -3.10 16.59 -3.64
C LEU A 298 -1.72 15.95 -3.81
N PRO A 299 -1.62 14.61 -3.88
CA PRO A 299 -0.38 13.95 -4.26
C PRO A 299 -0.08 14.24 -5.73
N ASP A 300 1.21 14.28 -6.07
CA ASP A 300 1.74 14.51 -7.42
C ASP A 300 1.49 13.33 -8.39
#